data_AF-A0A1C5S0V0-F1
#
_entry.id   AF-A0A1C5S0V0-F1
#
_cell.length_a   1.000
_cell.length_b   1.000
_cell.length_c   1.000
_cell.angle_alpha   90.00
_cell.angle_beta   90.00
_cell.angle_gamma   90.00
#
_symmetry.space_group_name_H-M   'P 1'
#
loop_
_entity.id
_entity.type
_entity.pdbx_description
1 polymer ?
#
loop_
_entity_poly.entity_id
_entity_poly.type
_entity_poly.pdbx_seq_one_letter_code
_entity_poly.pdbx_strand_id
1 'polypeptide(L)'
;MKLTTKYFKLSNNIFELGLKPNEFVVLAYISRCSNNNSKAFPSYNKIAEKCNIGLSTAKRVVNDLINKELLIKENRLTSDNKSMATNAYRLTEKVLTKKDTKKEIENLVEKPTTEEITKDIEETEELIKKFYNGEISIQEQNEQEELAEKIEVFQVHLNKKMSSNLIDLIKSLDWDEIVSSDIQINENKKEEYCTEKYIINAIYDNKRVAKLKLVK
;
A
#
# COMPACT_ATOMS: atom_id res chain seq x y z
N MET A 1 -32.41 -0.22 22.87
CA MET A 1 -31.23 -1.10 23.00
C MET A 1 -30.05 -0.41 22.33
N LYS A 2 -29.10 0.15 23.10
CA LYS A 2 -27.88 0.75 22.52
C LYS A 2 -26.96 -0.38 22.08
N LEU A 3 -26.95 -0.68 20.78
CA LEU A 3 -25.88 -1.48 20.18
C LEU A 3 -24.61 -0.63 20.23
N THR A 4 -23.85 -0.75 21.32
CA THR A 4 -22.47 -0.22 21.36
C THR A 4 -21.61 -1.15 20.51
N THR A 5 -21.67 -0.98 19.19
CA THR A 5 -20.91 -1.79 18.23
C THR A 5 -19.42 -1.57 18.43
N LYS A 6 -18.80 -2.43 19.25
CA LYS A 6 -17.36 -2.53 19.40
C LYS A 6 -16.82 -3.37 18.25
N TYR A 7 -16.08 -2.75 17.35
CA TYR A 7 -15.35 -3.43 16.28
C TYR A 7 -13.86 -3.39 16.58
N PHE A 8 -13.11 -4.31 15.96
CA PHE A 8 -11.66 -4.26 15.89
C PHE A 8 -11.26 -4.21 14.42
N LYS A 9 -10.07 -3.69 14.14
CA LYS A 9 -9.52 -3.63 12.78
C LYS A 9 -8.46 -4.69 12.63
N LEU A 10 -8.43 -5.33 11.47
CA LEU A 10 -7.41 -6.29 11.06
C LEU A 10 -6.98 -5.94 9.63
N SER A 11 -5.70 -6.14 9.29
CA SER A 11 -5.21 -5.87 7.93
C SER A 11 -5.84 -6.84 6.93
N ASN A 12 -6.21 -6.36 5.73
CA ASN A 12 -6.76 -7.20 4.67
C ASN A 12 -5.75 -8.24 4.15
N ASN A 13 -4.45 -8.03 4.39
CA ASN A 13 -3.40 -8.99 4.06
C ASN A 13 -3.64 -10.37 4.71
N ILE A 14 -4.44 -10.43 5.77
CA ILE A 14 -4.84 -11.69 6.43
C ILE A 14 -5.39 -12.74 5.45
N PHE A 15 -6.04 -12.33 4.36
CA PHE A 15 -6.63 -13.23 3.37
C PHE A 15 -5.60 -13.82 2.40
N GLU A 16 -4.44 -13.16 2.23
CA GLU A 16 -3.34 -13.63 1.38
C GLU A 16 -2.43 -14.63 2.11
N LEU A 17 -2.56 -14.76 3.43
CA LEU A 17 -1.72 -15.63 4.27
C LEU A 17 -2.06 -17.14 4.16
N GLY A 18 -3.02 -17.53 3.34
CA GLY A 18 -3.39 -18.94 3.13
C GLY A 18 -3.80 -19.67 4.43
N LEU A 19 -4.48 -18.97 5.34
CA LEU A 19 -4.85 -19.50 6.65
C LEU A 19 -6.03 -20.46 6.57
N LYS A 20 -5.96 -21.53 7.35
CA LYS A 20 -7.11 -22.40 7.62
C LYS A 20 -8.16 -21.63 8.43
N PRO A 21 -9.45 -22.01 8.37
CA PRO A 21 -10.51 -21.31 9.10
C PRO A 21 -10.24 -21.15 10.61
N ASN A 22 -9.75 -22.20 11.27
CA ASN A 22 -9.42 -22.13 12.69
C ASN A 22 -8.21 -21.23 12.99
N GLU A 23 -7.22 -21.21 12.10
CA GLU A 23 -6.05 -20.32 12.23
C GLU A 23 -6.47 -18.86 12.09
N PHE A 24 -7.32 -18.55 11.12
CA PHE A 24 -7.88 -17.22 10.90
C PHE A 24 -8.63 -16.71 12.14
N VAL A 25 -9.56 -17.51 12.68
CA VAL A 25 -10.38 -17.11 13.84
C VAL A 25 -9.51 -16.88 15.08
N VAL A 26 -8.54 -17.77 15.34
CA VAL A 26 -7.61 -17.61 16.48
C VAL A 26 -6.75 -16.36 16.32
N LEU A 27 -6.20 -16.13 15.13
CA LEU A 27 -5.36 -14.97 14.86
C LEU A 27 -6.15 -13.66 14.99
N ALA A 28 -7.36 -13.60 14.45
CA ALA A 28 -8.27 -12.46 14.58
C ALA A 28 -8.65 -12.20 16.05
N TYR A 29 -8.94 -13.25 16.82
CA TYR A 29 -9.23 -13.13 18.25
C TYR A 29 -8.05 -12.59 19.05
N ILE A 30 -6.83 -13.07 18.78
CA ILE A 30 -5.61 -12.60 19.43
C ILE A 30 -5.35 -11.13 19.05
N SER A 31 -5.53 -10.75 17.78
CA SER A 31 -5.44 -9.37 17.31
C SER A 31 -6.38 -8.44 18.07
N ARG A 32 -7.65 -8.84 18.22
CA ARG A 32 -8.66 -8.12 19.03
C ARG A 32 -8.25 -7.96 20.49
N CYS A 33 -7.48 -8.91 21.05
CA CYS A 33 -6.98 -8.84 22.41
C CYS A 33 -5.72 -7.98 22.55
N SER A 34 -5.03 -7.69 21.45
CA SER A 34 -3.85 -6.83 21.45
C SER A 34 -4.28 -5.36 21.47
N ASN A 35 -3.83 -4.59 22.45
CA ASN A 35 -4.11 -3.16 22.51
C ASN A 35 -3.04 -2.41 21.70
N ASN A 36 -3.41 -1.85 20.54
CA ASN A 36 -2.50 -1.17 19.60
C ASN A 36 -1.22 -1.96 19.27
N ASN A 37 -1.36 -3.25 18.91
CA ASN A 37 -0.25 -4.12 18.50
C ASN A 37 0.83 -4.37 19.56
N SER A 38 0.58 -4.05 20.84
CA SER A 38 1.56 -4.25 21.90
C SER A 38 1.69 -5.74 22.26
N LYS A 39 0.77 -6.27 23.07
CA LYS A 39 0.74 -7.67 23.52
C LYS A 39 -0.69 -8.11 23.80
N ALA A 40 -0.97 -9.39 23.58
CA ALA A 40 -2.22 -10.05 23.92
C ALA A 40 -1.96 -11.14 24.97
N PHE A 41 -2.82 -11.22 25.98
CA PHE A 41 -2.65 -12.17 27.10
C PHE A 41 -3.78 -13.22 27.25
N PRO A 42 -4.46 -13.70 26.18
CA PRO A 42 -5.49 -14.72 26.34
C PRO A 42 -4.87 -16.07 26.76
N SER A 43 -5.55 -16.81 27.66
CA SER A 43 -5.18 -18.20 27.94
C SER A 43 -5.67 -19.15 26.84
N TYR A 44 -5.11 -20.35 26.72
CA TYR A 44 -5.60 -21.36 25.76
C TYR A 44 -7.08 -21.69 25.98
N ASN A 45 -7.55 -21.74 27.23
CA ASN A 45 -8.97 -21.93 27.54
C ASN A 45 -9.82 -20.78 26.99
N LYS A 46 -9.34 -19.54 27.10
CA LYS A 46 -10.06 -18.37 26.57
C LYS A 46 -10.08 -18.35 25.04
N ILE A 47 -8.99 -18.76 24.41
CA ILE A 47 -8.91 -18.91 22.94
C ILE A 47 -9.91 -19.97 22.50
N ALA A 48 -9.91 -21.14 23.14
CA ALA A 48 -10.84 -22.24 22.84
C ALA A 48 -12.31 -21.80 22.97
N GLU A 49 -12.66 -21.16 24.10
CA GLU A 49 -14.01 -20.64 24.37
C GLU A 49 -14.45 -19.61 23.31
N LYS A 50 -13.60 -18.62 23.02
CA LYS A 50 -13.99 -17.50 22.14
C LYS A 50 -13.90 -17.82 20.65
N CYS A 51 -13.09 -18.80 20.27
CA CYS A 51 -13.00 -19.28 18.89
C CYS A 51 -13.91 -20.49 18.63
N ASN A 52 -14.63 -20.98 19.64
CA ASN A 52 -15.50 -22.16 19.57
C ASN A 52 -14.78 -23.42 19.05
N ILE A 53 -13.59 -23.71 19.60
CA ILE A 53 -12.76 -24.86 19.23
C ILE A 53 -12.33 -25.63 20.48
N GLY A 54 -12.01 -26.92 20.32
CA GLY A 54 -11.46 -27.73 21.42
C GLY A 54 -10.10 -27.23 21.90
N LEU A 55 -9.80 -27.43 23.19
CA LEU A 55 -8.55 -26.96 23.82
C LEU A 55 -7.29 -27.49 23.13
N SER A 56 -7.29 -28.78 22.74
CA SER A 56 -6.19 -29.41 21.99
C SER A 56 -5.99 -28.73 20.62
N THR A 57 -7.09 -28.39 19.94
CA THR A 57 -7.06 -27.66 18.67
C THR A 57 -6.57 -26.23 18.86
N ALA A 58 -6.98 -25.53 19.92
CA ALA A 58 -6.47 -24.18 20.22
C ALA A 58 -4.95 -24.18 20.43
N LYS A 59 -4.41 -25.15 21.19
CA LYS A 59 -2.96 -25.31 21.38
C LYS A 59 -2.24 -25.58 20.06
N ARG A 60 -2.76 -26.52 19.25
CA ARG A 60 -2.20 -26.87 17.94
C ARG A 60 -2.18 -25.66 17.01
N VAL A 61 -3.32 -24.99 16.85
CA VAL A 61 -3.47 -23.81 15.97
C VAL A 61 -2.54 -22.67 16.39
N VAL A 62 -2.39 -22.42 17.70
CA VAL A 62 -1.42 -21.42 18.18
C VAL A 62 0.01 -21.81 17.79
N ASN A 63 0.38 -23.08 17.92
CA ASN A 63 1.69 -23.55 17.48
C ASN A 63 1.87 -23.46 15.96
N ASP A 64 0.84 -23.80 15.17
CA ASP A 64 0.86 -23.68 13.71
C ASP A 64 1.07 -22.21 13.29
N LEU A 65 0.40 -21.26 13.94
CA LEU A 65 0.58 -19.83 13.72
C LEU A 65 1.97 -19.32 14.10
N ILE A 66 2.59 -19.89 15.15
CA ILE A 66 3.97 -19.60 15.54
C ILE A 66 4.94 -20.15 14.50
N ASN A 67 4.73 -21.38 14.03
CA ASN A 67 5.55 -22.02 13.00
C ASN A 67 5.47 -21.28 11.64
N LYS A 68 4.33 -20.66 11.35
CA LYS A 68 4.13 -19.76 10.19
C LYS A 68 4.72 -18.37 10.40
N GLU A 69 5.35 -18.10 11.55
CA GLU A 69 5.93 -16.81 11.94
C GLU A 69 4.92 -15.66 11.99
N LEU A 70 3.62 -15.96 12.15
CA LEU A 70 2.56 -14.95 12.23
C LEU A 70 2.32 -14.49 13.67
N LEU A 71 2.74 -15.32 14.62
CA LEU A 71 2.56 -15.10 16.05
C LEU A 71 3.86 -15.40 16.79
N ILE A 72 4.22 -14.55 17.74
CA ILE A 72 5.34 -14.77 18.65
C ILE A 72 4.78 -14.95 20.05
N LYS A 73 5.17 -16.04 20.72
CA LYS A 73 4.86 -16.29 22.12
C LYS A 73 6.06 -15.89 22.98
N GLU A 74 5.88 -14.88 23.82
CA GLU A 74 6.92 -14.45 24.76
C GLU A 74 6.77 -15.22 26.08
N ASN A 75 7.87 -15.79 26.56
CA ASN A 75 7.93 -16.37 27.90
C ASN A 75 8.38 -15.29 28.88
N ARG A 76 7.48 -14.85 29.77
CA ARG A 76 7.84 -13.96 30.87
C ARG A 76 8.27 -14.79 32.07
N LEU A 77 9.53 -14.62 32.49
CA LEU A 77 9.97 -15.00 33.82
C LEU A 77 9.64 -13.82 34.74
N THR A 78 8.69 -14.00 35.65
CA THR A 78 8.46 -13.04 36.74
C THR A 78 9.59 -13.19 37.76
N SER A 79 10.13 -12.05 38.22
CA SER A 79 11.23 -11.98 39.20
C SER A 79 10.89 -12.65 40.54
N ASP A 80 9.59 -12.87 40.81
CA ASP A 80 9.11 -13.55 42.00
C ASP A 80 8.77 -15.01 41.71
N ASN A 81 9.55 -15.86 42.35
CA ASN A 81 9.78 -17.27 42.06
C ASN A 81 8.61 -18.21 42.42
N LYS A 82 7.35 -17.95 41.98
CA LYS A 82 6.23 -18.89 42.24
C LYS A 82 4.90 -18.77 41.49
N SER A 83 4.78 -18.01 40.39
CA SER A 83 3.49 -17.97 39.65
C SER A 83 3.66 -18.19 38.15
N MET A 84 2.68 -18.90 37.58
CA MET A 84 2.72 -19.46 36.24
C MET A 84 3.06 -18.42 35.18
N ALA A 85 3.98 -18.76 34.26
CA ALA A 85 4.28 -17.94 33.10
C ALA A 85 2.98 -17.58 32.36
N THR A 86 2.62 -16.30 32.36
CA THR A 86 1.42 -15.83 31.67
C THR A 86 1.69 -15.90 30.17
N ASN A 87 0.76 -16.49 29.40
CA ASN A 87 0.90 -16.52 27.95
C ASN A 87 0.81 -15.08 27.42
N ALA A 88 1.89 -14.61 26.81
CA ALA A 88 1.94 -13.32 26.13
C ALA A 88 2.19 -13.57 24.64
N TYR A 89 1.35 -13.00 23.80
CA TYR A 89 1.41 -13.13 22.36
C TYR A 89 1.59 -11.77 21.69
N ARG A 90 2.39 -11.74 20.64
CA ARG A 90 2.59 -10.58 19.78
C ARG A 90 2.41 -11.00 18.32
N LEU A 91 1.71 -10.16 17.55
CA LEU A 91 1.58 -10.34 16.11
C LEU A 91 2.87 -9.90 15.41
N THR A 92 3.28 -10.64 14.39
CA THR A 92 4.44 -10.30 13.58
C THR A 92 4.08 -9.25 12.52
N GLU A 93 5.08 -8.55 11.99
CA GLU A 93 4.94 -7.59 10.89
C GLU A 93 4.18 -8.17 9.69
N LYS A 94 4.35 -9.45 9.38
CA LYS A 94 3.60 -10.17 8.33
C LYS A 94 2.07 -10.04 8.47
N VAL A 95 1.56 -10.03 9.71
CA VAL A 95 0.13 -9.86 10.01
C VAL A 95 -0.23 -8.38 10.18
N LEU A 96 0.71 -7.61 10.71
CA LEU A 96 0.50 -6.21 11.06
C LEU A 96 0.70 -5.25 9.90
N THR A 97 1.08 -5.71 8.70
CA THR A 97 1.40 -4.85 7.55
C THR A 97 0.34 -3.78 7.37
N LYS A 98 0.61 -2.64 7.99
CA LYS A 98 0.40 -1.32 7.43
C LYS A 98 1.40 -1.32 6.30
N LYS A 99 0.93 -1.45 5.05
CA LYS A 99 1.67 -0.77 4.00
C LYS A 99 1.48 0.72 4.27
N ASP A 100 2.25 1.24 5.21
CA ASP A 100 2.82 2.57 5.04
C ASP A 100 3.80 2.37 3.88
N THR A 101 3.29 2.56 2.67
CA THR A 101 3.86 2.20 1.36
C THR A 101 5.26 2.79 1.08
N LYS A 102 5.85 3.51 2.04
CA LYS A 102 7.16 4.16 1.92
C LYS A 102 8.36 3.28 2.24
N LYS A 103 8.27 2.32 3.17
CA LYS A 103 9.46 1.59 3.67
C LYS A 103 9.88 0.37 2.85
N GLU A 104 8.96 -0.29 2.13
CA GLU A 104 9.31 -1.41 1.26
C GLU A 104 9.87 -0.95 -0.10
N ILE A 105 9.47 0.24 -0.59
CA ILE A 105 10.04 0.81 -1.81
C ILE A 105 11.51 1.21 -1.60
N GLU A 106 11.87 1.71 -0.42
CA GLU A 106 13.27 2.09 -0.10
C GLU A 106 14.28 0.93 -0.12
N ASN A 107 13.83 -0.33 0.00
CA ASN A 107 14.73 -1.49 0.08
C ASN A 107 14.81 -2.34 -1.21
N LEU A 108 14.01 -2.02 -2.23
CA LEU A 108 14.04 -2.70 -3.55
C LEU A 108 14.59 -1.81 -4.67
N VAL A 109 14.85 -0.53 -4.40
CA VAL A 109 15.61 0.35 -5.27
C VAL A 109 17.02 0.37 -4.73
N GLU A 110 17.96 -0.31 -5.39
CA GLU A 110 19.38 -0.11 -5.10
C GLU A 110 19.64 1.39 -5.20
N LYS A 111 20.10 1.99 -4.09
CA LYS A 111 20.46 3.40 -4.11
C LYS A 111 21.57 3.55 -5.15
N PRO A 112 21.47 4.54 -6.08
CA PRO A 112 22.49 4.73 -7.10
C PRO A 112 23.84 4.85 -6.41
N THR A 113 24.82 4.13 -6.94
CA THR A 113 26.18 4.15 -6.41
C THR A 113 26.77 5.55 -6.54
N THR A 114 27.74 5.88 -5.69
CA THR A 114 28.39 7.19 -5.72
C THR A 114 28.99 7.49 -7.11
N GLU A 115 29.47 6.45 -7.81
CA GLU A 115 30.05 6.53 -9.15
C GLU A 115 28.98 6.86 -10.21
N GLU A 116 27.82 6.21 -10.17
CA GLU A 116 26.67 6.50 -11.03
C GLU A 116 26.19 7.94 -10.84
N ILE A 117 26.09 8.40 -9.58
CA ILE A 117 25.67 9.77 -9.28
C ILE A 117 26.66 10.79 -9.86
N THR A 118 27.97 10.57 -9.68
CA THR A 118 28.98 11.49 -10.25
C THR A 118 28.92 11.54 -11.76
N LYS A 119 28.71 10.38 -12.41
CA LYS A 119 28.62 10.29 -13.86
C LYS A 119 27.39 11.02 -14.40
N ASP A 120 26.23 10.82 -13.76
CA ASP A 120 24.99 11.53 -14.13
C ASP A 120 25.14 13.06 -13.99
N ILE A 121 25.84 13.52 -12.94
CA ILE A 121 26.12 14.95 -12.73
C ILE A 121 27.00 15.49 -13.85
N GLU A 122 28.09 14.81 -14.20
CA GLU A 122 29.01 15.22 -15.26
C GLU A 122 28.31 15.28 -16.63
N GLU A 123 27.54 14.25 -16.98
CA GLU A 123 26.76 14.21 -18.22
C GLU A 123 25.73 15.35 -18.28
N THR A 124 25.06 15.65 -17.16
CA THR A 124 24.10 16.76 -17.07
C THR A 124 24.79 18.11 -17.25
N GLU A 125 25.94 18.33 -16.61
CA GLU A 125 26.70 19.56 -16.77
C GLU A 125 27.19 19.77 -18.22
N GLU A 126 27.58 18.69 -18.91
CA GLU A 126 27.93 18.76 -20.33
C GLU A 126 26.74 19.13 -21.21
N LEU A 127 25.57 18.53 -20.97
CA LEU A 127 24.35 18.87 -21.69
C LEU A 127 23.96 20.33 -21.49
N ILE A 128 24.05 20.84 -20.26
CA ILE A 128 23.79 22.25 -19.95
C ILE A 128 24.77 23.15 -20.72
N LYS A 129 26.07 22.82 -20.73
CA LYS A 129 27.07 23.57 -21.49
C LYS A 129 26.76 23.57 -22.99
N LYS A 130 26.42 22.41 -23.56
CA LYS A 130 26.05 22.27 -24.98
C LYS A 130 24.80 23.06 -25.36
N PHE A 131 23.81 23.12 -24.46
CA PHE A 131 22.61 23.96 -24.65
C PHE A 131 22.95 25.46 -24.69
N TYR A 132 23.72 25.97 -23.73
CA TYR A 132 24.13 27.38 -23.73
C TYR A 132 25.08 27.74 -24.87
N ASN A 133 25.84 26.77 -25.38
CA ASN A 133 26.67 26.92 -26.58
C ASN A 133 25.86 26.84 -27.89
N GLY A 134 24.56 26.54 -27.84
CA GLY A 134 23.68 26.43 -29.00
C GLY A 134 23.85 25.15 -29.82
N GLU A 135 24.58 24.15 -29.30
CA GLU A 135 24.74 22.83 -29.93
C GLU A 135 23.51 21.95 -29.75
N ILE A 136 22.70 22.22 -28.72
CA ILE A 136 21.44 21.54 -28.41
C ILE A 136 20.30 22.56 -28.50
N SER A 137 19.23 22.21 -29.21
CA SER A 137 17.98 22.95 -29.22
C SER A 137 16.86 22.09 -28.64
N ILE A 138 15.98 22.69 -27.84
CA ILE A 138 14.73 22.05 -27.43
C ILE A 138 13.80 22.14 -28.64
N GLN A 139 13.40 21.00 -29.20
CA GLN A 139 12.42 20.98 -30.28
C GLN A 139 11.07 21.41 -29.70
N GLU A 140 10.47 22.47 -30.25
CA GLU A 140 9.08 22.80 -29.95
C GLU A 140 8.20 21.66 -30.48
N GLN A 141 7.57 20.90 -29.58
CA GLN A 141 6.60 19.89 -29.96
C GLN A 141 5.40 20.57 -30.65
N ASN A 142 4.94 20.00 -31.76
CA ASN A 142 3.72 20.47 -32.39
C ASN A 142 2.51 20.13 -31.49
N GLU A 143 1.45 20.96 -31.48
CA GLU A 143 0.24 20.73 -30.67
C GLU A 143 -0.38 19.33 -30.91
N GLN A 144 -0.19 18.77 -32.10
CA GLN A 144 -0.65 17.42 -32.46
C GLN A 144 0.18 16.32 -31.79
N GLU A 145 1.49 16.50 -31.67
CA GLU A 145 2.39 15.54 -31.03
C GLU A 145 2.17 15.56 -29.52
N GLU A 146 2.06 16.74 -28.92
CA GLU A 146 1.75 16.89 -27.50
C GLU A 146 0.41 16.21 -27.14
N LEU A 147 -0.62 16.39 -27.98
CA LEU A 147 -1.91 15.74 -27.76
C LEU A 147 -1.80 14.21 -27.88
N ALA A 148 -1.01 13.70 -28.82
CA ALA A 148 -0.80 12.27 -28.99
C ALA A 148 -0.16 11.64 -27.75
N GLU A 149 0.86 12.30 -27.19
CA GLU A 149 1.53 11.85 -25.97
C GLU A 149 0.56 11.86 -24.76
N LYS A 150 -0.25 12.92 -24.61
CA LYS A 150 -1.27 12.99 -23.54
C LYS A 150 -2.31 11.86 -23.66
N ILE A 151 -2.70 11.50 -24.88
CA ILE A 151 -3.62 10.38 -25.12
C ILE A 151 -2.96 9.05 -24.74
N GLU A 152 -1.68 8.86 -25.09
CA GLU A 152 -0.95 7.63 -24.82
C GLU A 152 -0.92 7.29 -23.33
N VAL A 153 -0.67 8.29 -22.48
CA VAL A 153 -0.66 8.15 -21.01
C VAL A 153 -1.91 7.43 -20.50
N PHE A 154 -3.10 7.85 -20.95
CA PHE A 154 -4.35 7.24 -20.50
C PHE A 154 -4.77 6.01 -21.31
N GLN A 155 -4.34 5.91 -22.57
CA GLN A 155 -4.67 4.78 -23.44
C GLN A 155 -4.07 3.47 -22.92
N VAL A 156 -2.91 3.51 -22.25
CA VAL A 156 -2.29 2.34 -21.60
C VAL A 156 -3.20 1.71 -20.54
N HIS A 157 -4.07 2.49 -19.88
CA HIS A 157 -4.99 1.97 -18.86
C HIS A 157 -6.31 1.44 -19.45
N LEU A 158 -6.53 1.55 -20.75
CA LEU A 158 -7.76 1.14 -21.43
C LEU A 158 -7.51 -0.07 -22.33
N ASN A 159 -8.34 -1.10 -22.23
CA ASN A 159 -8.31 -2.25 -23.13
C ASN A 159 -9.11 -2.02 -24.44
N LYS A 160 -9.39 -0.76 -24.78
CA LYS A 160 -10.13 -0.35 -25.97
C LYS A 160 -9.64 1.02 -26.41
N LYS A 161 -9.90 1.36 -27.67
CA LYS A 161 -9.64 2.71 -28.18
C LYS A 161 -10.42 3.74 -27.38
N MET A 162 -9.74 4.84 -27.08
CA MET A 162 -10.30 5.97 -26.36
C MET A 162 -11.46 6.63 -27.12
N SER A 163 -12.49 7.05 -26.39
CA SER A 163 -13.63 7.77 -26.98
C SER A 163 -13.26 9.21 -27.36
N SER A 164 -13.94 9.78 -28.37
CA SER A 164 -13.76 11.18 -28.77
C SER A 164 -13.98 12.15 -27.62
N ASN A 165 -15.00 11.92 -26.78
CA ASN A 165 -15.30 12.79 -25.65
C ASN A 165 -14.15 12.87 -24.63
N LEU A 166 -13.45 11.75 -24.40
CA LEU A 166 -12.30 11.72 -23.50
C LEU A 166 -11.08 12.41 -24.12
N ILE A 167 -10.86 12.23 -25.43
CA ILE A 167 -9.81 12.94 -26.16
C ILE A 167 -10.04 14.46 -26.10
N ASP A 168 -11.27 14.93 -26.31
CA ASP A 168 -11.61 16.35 -26.21
C ASP A 168 -11.36 16.91 -24.80
N LEU A 169 -11.65 16.11 -23.78
CA LEU A 169 -11.34 16.47 -22.39
C LEU A 169 -9.83 16.60 -22.19
N ILE A 170 -9.05 15.61 -22.64
CA ILE A 170 -7.58 15.55 -22.51
C ILE A 170 -6.91 16.74 -23.20
N LYS A 171 -7.43 17.16 -24.35
CA LYS A 171 -6.92 18.34 -25.07
C LYS A 171 -6.92 19.62 -24.22
N SER A 172 -7.84 19.73 -23.27
CA SER A 172 -7.96 20.89 -22.37
C SER A 172 -7.13 20.77 -21.08
N LEU A 173 -6.35 19.70 -20.91
CA LEU A 173 -5.58 19.43 -19.69
C LEU A 173 -4.12 19.86 -19.85
N ASP A 174 -3.58 20.40 -18.76
CA ASP A 174 -2.15 20.64 -18.61
C ASP A 174 -1.43 19.35 -18.24
N TRP A 175 -0.13 19.26 -18.55
CA TRP A 175 0.69 18.07 -18.25
C TRP A 175 0.68 17.70 -16.76
N ASP A 176 0.68 18.68 -15.86
CA ASP A 176 0.58 18.44 -14.42
C ASP A 176 -0.73 17.73 -14.03
N GLU A 177 -1.84 18.08 -14.70
CA GLU A 177 -3.15 17.45 -14.47
C GLU A 177 -3.18 16.02 -15.01
N ILE A 178 -2.54 15.79 -16.16
CA ILE A 178 -2.37 14.47 -16.78
C ILE A 178 -1.58 13.56 -15.83
N VAL A 179 -0.39 13.99 -15.42
CA VAL A 179 0.53 13.22 -14.57
C VAL A 179 -0.10 12.92 -13.21
N SER A 180 -0.73 13.91 -12.57
CA SER A 180 -1.40 13.70 -11.28
C SER A 180 -2.52 12.66 -11.36
N SER A 181 -3.28 12.68 -12.46
CA SER A 181 -4.37 11.73 -12.69
C SER A 181 -3.85 10.33 -13.00
N ASP A 182 -2.80 10.22 -13.80
CA ASP A 182 -2.13 8.94 -14.10
C ASP A 182 -1.58 8.27 -12.83
N ILE A 183 -0.90 9.03 -11.98
CA ILE A 183 -0.40 8.55 -10.68
C ILE A 183 -1.56 8.03 -9.83
N GLN A 184 -2.65 8.80 -9.71
CA GLN A 184 -3.82 8.38 -8.95
C GLN A 184 -4.44 7.09 -9.52
N ILE A 185 -4.48 6.94 -10.83
CA ILE A 185 -4.99 5.73 -11.48
C ILE A 185 -4.10 4.54 -11.13
N ASN A 186 -2.78 4.68 -11.28
CA ASN A 186 -1.82 3.62 -11.00
C ASN A 186 -1.82 3.18 -9.53
N GLU A 187 -1.97 4.11 -8.58
CA GLU A 187 -2.03 3.78 -7.16
C GLU A 187 -3.32 3.04 -6.76
N ASN A 188 -4.45 3.38 -7.40
CA ASN A 188 -5.77 2.95 -6.95
C ASN A 188 -6.41 1.85 -7.83
N LYS A 189 -5.89 1.60 -9.03
CA LYS A 189 -6.43 0.55 -9.90
C LYS A 189 -6.24 -0.83 -9.26
N LYS A 190 -7.31 -1.61 -9.25
CA LYS A 190 -7.33 -2.98 -8.71
C LYS A 190 -7.13 -4.05 -9.78
N GLU A 191 -7.39 -3.67 -11.03
CA GLU A 191 -7.34 -4.52 -12.20
C GLU A 191 -6.30 -3.97 -13.17
N GLU A 192 -5.90 -4.80 -14.13
CA GLU A 192 -4.89 -4.46 -15.15
C GLU A 192 -5.33 -3.28 -16.03
N TYR A 193 -6.63 -3.17 -16.31
CA TYR A 193 -7.25 -2.10 -17.07
C TYR A 193 -8.34 -1.40 -16.25
N CYS A 194 -8.72 -0.19 -16.65
CA CYS A 194 -9.81 0.57 -16.04
C CYS A 194 -10.82 1.06 -17.10
N THR A 195 -11.90 1.68 -16.64
CA THR A 195 -12.92 2.25 -17.53
C THR A 195 -12.65 3.73 -17.77
N GLU A 196 -13.10 4.27 -18.90
CA GLU A 196 -13.02 5.73 -19.16
C GLU A 196 -13.66 6.56 -18.04
N LYS A 197 -14.75 6.05 -17.44
CA LYS A 197 -15.40 6.68 -16.28
C LYS A 197 -14.44 6.82 -15.10
N TYR A 198 -13.59 5.82 -14.88
CA TYR A 198 -12.60 5.83 -13.81
C TYR A 198 -11.53 6.89 -14.06
N ILE A 199 -11.02 6.97 -15.29
CA ILE A 199 -10.04 7.99 -15.71
C ILE A 199 -10.62 9.40 -15.55
N ILE A 200 -11.85 9.61 -16.03
CA ILE A 200 -12.55 10.89 -15.91
C ILE A 200 -12.72 11.30 -14.44
N ASN A 201 -13.08 10.36 -13.56
CA ASN A 201 -13.21 10.65 -12.13
C ASN A 201 -11.87 11.06 -11.52
N ALA A 202 -10.76 10.39 -11.86
CA ALA A 202 -9.43 10.76 -11.39
C ALA A 202 -9.05 12.19 -11.83
N ILE A 203 -9.31 12.53 -13.10
CA ILE A 203 -9.10 13.88 -13.63
C ILE A 203 -9.90 14.92 -12.83
N TYR A 204 -11.19 14.67 -12.58
CA TYR A 204 -12.04 15.60 -11.85
C TYR A 204 -11.67 15.74 -10.37
N ASP A 205 -11.28 14.66 -9.71
CA ASP A 205 -10.86 14.70 -8.30
C ASP A 205 -9.62 15.58 -8.15
N ASN A 206 -8.63 15.47 -9.04
CA ASN A 206 -7.44 16.33 -9.02
C ASN A 206 -7.77 17.79 -9.33
N LYS A 207 -8.63 18.06 -10.31
CA LYS A 207 -9.12 19.43 -10.59
C LYS A 207 -9.83 20.05 -9.39
N ARG A 208 -10.63 19.27 -8.65
CA ARG A 208 -11.33 19.76 -7.45
C ARG A 208 -10.36 20.07 -6.32
N VAL A 209 -9.35 19.23 -6.10
CA VAL A 209 -8.32 19.44 -5.06
C VAL A 209 -7.49 20.70 -5.35
N ALA A 210 -7.14 20.96 -6.61
CA ALA A 210 -6.44 22.19 -7.00
C ALA A 210 -7.26 23.44 -6.68
N LYS A 211 -8.57 23.44 -7.00
CA LYS A 211 -9.47 24.56 -6.68
C LYS A 211 -9.64 24.81 -5.18
N LEU A 212 -9.65 23.76 -4.35
CA LEU A 212 -9.72 23.89 -2.90
C LEU A 212 -8.46 24.50 -2.28
N LYS A 213 -7.28 24.34 -2.91
CA LYS A 213 -6.00 24.92 -2.44
C LYS A 213 -5.84 26.41 -2.77
N LEU A 214 -6.57 26.91 -3.78
CA LEU A 214 -6.50 28.30 -4.24
C LEU A 214 -7.40 29.28 -3.46
N VAL A 215 -8.27 28.76 -2.59
CA VAL A 215 -9.07 29.58 -1.67
C VAL A 215 -8.27 29.76 -0.37
N LYS A 216 -7.37 30.75 -0.35
CA LYS A 216 -6.72 31.27 0.86
C LYS A 216 -6.95 32.76 0.95
#